data_AF-A0A1D2MMH5-F1
#
_entry.id   AF-A0A1D2MMH5-F1
#
_cell.length_a   1.000
_cell.length_b   1.000
_cell.length_c   1.000
_cell.angle_alpha   90.00
_cell.angle_beta   90.00
_cell.angle_gamma   90.00
#
_symmetry.space_group_name_H-M   'P 1'
#
loop_
_entity.id
_entity.type
_entity.pdbx_description
1 polymer ?
#
loop_
_entity_poly.entity_id
_entity_poly.type
_entity_poly.pdbx_seq_one_letter_code
_entity_poly.pdbx_strand_id
1 'polypeptide(L)'
;MKTIIFAVGIIAVLCCATSVSSENLVSTLRIVAKLCYIPGNSKNQTLINDFFACYDTAPGKDLFVKCQTKMFGGPMDNVPVVAGSCTQPQKIPTYGICLTNEFRAAGLDMNAAVKTLNACQMKALNIRSCDL
;
A
#
# COMPACT_ATOMS: atom_id res chain seq x y z
N MET A 1 -48.25 19.31 39.34
CA MET A 1 -46.82 18.93 39.32
C MET A 1 -46.66 17.70 38.45
N LYS A 2 -46.02 17.82 37.28
CA LYS A 2 -45.60 16.69 36.43
C LYS A 2 -44.19 16.99 35.96
N THR A 3 -43.23 16.32 36.57
CA THR A 3 -41.80 16.43 36.26
C THR A 3 -41.52 15.64 34.99
N ILE A 4 -41.06 16.32 33.94
CA ILE A 4 -40.57 15.68 32.71
C ILE A 4 -39.05 15.63 32.84
N ILE A 5 -38.50 14.41 32.98
CA ILE A 5 -37.06 14.17 33.00
C ILE A 5 -36.60 14.13 31.54
N PHE A 6 -35.90 15.18 31.10
CA PHE A 6 -35.17 15.18 29.83
C PHE A 6 -33.85 14.43 30.02
N ALA A 7 -33.78 13.20 29.53
CA ALA A 7 -32.53 12.49 29.37
C ALA A 7 -31.74 13.13 28.22
N VAL A 8 -30.78 14.00 28.55
CA VAL A 8 -29.78 14.48 27.60
C VAL A 8 -28.76 13.35 27.43
N GLY A 9 -28.98 12.55 26.39
CA GLY A 9 -28.04 11.54 25.94
C GLY A 9 -26.72 12.22 25.57
N ILE A 10 -25.68 11.91 26.35
CA ILE A 10 -24.30 12.22 26.03
C ILE A 10 -23.99 11.46 24.74
N ILE A 11 -23.99 12.18 23.61
CA ILE A 11 -23.49 11.66 22.35
C ILE A 11 -22.00 11.44 22.55
N ALA A 12 -21.63 10.18 22.74
CA ALA A 12 -20.25 9.75 22.72
C ALA A 12 -19.64 10.23 21.42
N VAL A 13 -18.65 11.12 21.52
CA VAL A 13 -17.73 11.44 20.43
C VAL A 13 -16.98 10.15 20.13
N LEU A 14 -17.58 9.34 19.26
CA LEU A 14 -16.91 8.22 18.63
C LEU A 14 -15.83 8.85 17.77
N CYS A 15 -14.62 8.92 18.33
CA CYS A 15 -13.40 8.96 17.54
C CYS A 15 -13.49 7.76 16.58
N CYS A 16 -14.02 7.98 15.38
CA CYS A 16 -13.63 7.17 14.23
C CYS A 16 -12.14 7.43 14.03
N ALA A 17 -11.32 6.75 14.83
CA ALA A 17 -10.02 6.36 14.38
C ALA A 17 -10.29 5.56 13.10
N THR A 18 -10.13 6.23 11.96
CA THR A 18 -10.09 5.59 10.66
C THR A 18 -8.98 4.57 10.74
N SER A 19 -9.36 3.33 11.06
CA SER A 19 -8.46 2.20 10.96
C SER A 19 -7.90 2.26 9.55
N VAL A 20 -6.58 2.32 9.44
CA VAL A 20 -5.92 1.84 8.22
C VAL A 20 -6.51 0.45 8.01
N SER A 21 -7.32 0.26 6.97
CA SER A 21 -7.86 -1.03 6.60
C SER A 21 -6.62 -1.86 6.27
N SER A 22 -6.21 -2.67 7.24
CA SER A 22 -5.04 -3.53 7.17
C SER A 22 -5.08 -4.41 5.91
N GLU A 23 -6.28 -4.69 5.41
CA GLU A 23 -6.55 -5.42 4.17
C GLU A 23 -5.92 -4.77 2.93
N ASN A 24 -5.97 -3.44 2.80
CA ASN A 24 -5.39 -2.77 1.62
C ASN A 24 -3.85 -2.73 1.66
N LEU A 25 -3.27 -2.55 2.86
CA LEU A 25 -1.82 -2.61 3.02
C LEU A 25 -1.31 -4.04 2.79
N VAL A 26 -1.97 -5.05 3.38
CA VAL A 26 -1.65 -6.46 3.15
C VAL A 26 -1.75 -6.80 1.67
N SER A 27 -2.80 -6.32 0.99
CA SER A 27 -2.95 -6.46 -0.47
C SER A 27 -1.77 -5.85 -1.23
N THR A 28 -1.30 -4.67 -0.81
CA THR A 28 -0.10 -4.03 -1.40
C THR A 28 1.13 -4.93 -1.26
N LEU A 29 1.35 -5.48 -0.06
CA LEU A 29 2.48 -6.37 0.20
C LEU A 29 2.41 -7.65 -0.63
N ARG A 30 1.21 -8.23 -0.79
CA ARG A 30 0.99 -9.41 -1.63
C ARG A 30 1.22 -9.10 -3.11
N ILE A 31 0.79 -7.94 -3.60
CA ILE A 31 1.02 -7.49 -4.97
C ILE A 31 2.52 -7.34 -5.25
N VAL A 32 3.27 -6.69 -4.36
CA VAL A 32 4.73 -6.58 -4.45
C VAL A 32 5.38 -7.96 -4.44
N ALA A 33 4.89 -8.90 -3.62
CA ALA A 33 5.37 -10.28 -3.64
C ALA A 33 5.08 -10.98 -4.97
N LYS A 34 3.89 -10.79 -5.56
CA LYS A 34 3.51 -11.40 -6.86
C LYS A 34 4.41 -10.95 -8.00
N LEU A 35 4.94 -9.73 -7.97
CA LEU A 35 5.96 -9.27 -8.93
C LEU A 35 7.20 -10.20 -8.95
N CYS A 36 7.53 -10.82 -7.81
CA CYS A 36 8.65 -11.75 -7.68
C CYS A 36 8.30 -13.21 -7.95
N TYR A 37 7.09 -13.66 -7.57
CA TYR A 37 6.71 -15.07 -7.65
C TYR A 37 6.09 -15.50 -8.97
N ILE A 38 5.53 -14.57 -9.76
CA ILE A 38 5.02 -14.89 -11.10
C ILE A 38 6.23 -15.07 -12.04
N PRO A 39 6.40 -16.24 -12.69
CA PRO A 39 7.53 -16.51 -13.56
C PRO A 39 7.69 -15.45 -14.66
N GLY A 40 8.87 -14.87 -14.78
CA GLY A 40 9.22 -13.89 -15.82
C GLY A 40 8.94 -12.43 -15.46
N ASN A 41 8.09 -12.14 -14.46
CA ASN A 41 7.73 -10.75 -14.13
C ASN A 41 8.93 -9.92 -13.68
N SER A 42 9.77 -10.45 -12.78
CA SER A 42 10.97 -9.76 -12.29
C SER A 42 12.08 -9.55 -13.34
N LYS A 43 11.90 -10.10 -14.55
CA LYS A 43 12.83 -9.94 -15.69
C LYS A 43 12.21 -9.14 -16.85
N ASN A 44 10.95 -8.73 -16.74
CA ASN A 44 10.22 -8.04 -17.80
C ASN A 44 10.21 -6.53 -17.54
N GLN A 45 11.08 -5.79 -18.25
CA GLN A 45 11.21 -4.34 -18.07
C GLN A 45 9.92 -3.58 -18.43
N THR A 46 9.17 -4.02 -19.44
CA THR A 46 7.89 -3.39 -19.80
C THR A 46 6.88 -3.52 -18.66
N LEU A 47 6.72 -4.73 -18.11
CA LEU A 47 5.83 -4.96 -16.97
C LEU A 47 6.27 -4.17 -15.73
N ILE A 48 7.58 -4.06 -15.48
CA ILE A 48 8.11 -3.27 -14.35
C ILE A 48 7.82 -1.78 -14.54
N ASN A 49 7.98 -1.25 -15.75
CA ASN A 49 7.60 0.13 -16.05
C ASN A 49 6.11 0.36 -15.81
N ASP A 50 5.24 -0.52 -16.31
CA ASP A 50 3.80 -0.43 -16.13
C ASP A 50 3.40 -0.53 -14.65
N PHE A 51 4.04 -1.45 -13.91
CA PHE A 51 3.86 -1.62 -12.47
C PHE A 51 4.28 -0.38 -11.67
N PHE A 52 5.40 0.24 -12.06
CA PHE A 52 5.93 1.43 -11.38
C PHE A 52 5.13 2.70 -11.73
N ALA A 53 4.66 2.84 -12.97
CA ALA A 53 3.80 3.93 -13.39
C ALA A 53 2.51 4.03 -12.55
N CYS A 54 2.05 2.92 -11.97
CA CYS A 54 0.92 2.94 -11.04
C CYS A 54 1.13 3.84 -9.81
N TYR A 55 2.36 4.08 -9.38
CA TYR A 55 2.64 5.00 -8.28
C TYR A 55 2.28 6.45 -8.62
N ASP A 56 2.23 6.84 -9.91
CA ASP A 56 1.77 8.17 -10.33
C ASP A 56 0.27 8.39 -10.12
N THR A 57 -0.50 7.32 -9.95
CA THR A 57 -1.95 7.39 -9.74
C THR A 57 -2.35 7.53 -8.28
N ALA A 58 -1.43 7.27 -7.36
CA ALA A 58 -1.70 7.24 -5.92
C ALA A 58 -1.13 8.48 -5.22
N PRO A 59 -1.88 9.11 -4.29
CA PRO A 59 -1.31 10.15 -3.44
C PRO A 59 -0.15 9.58 -2.62
N GLY A 60 0.92 10.38 -2.46
CA GLY A 60 2.09 9.97 -1.69
C GLY A 60 3.07 9.08 -2.45
N LYS A 61 3.16 9.17 -3.79
CA LYS A 61 4.21 8.52 -4.62
C LYS A 61 5.59 8.58 -3.98
N ASP A 62 6.01 9.76 -3.55
CA ASP A 62 7.33 9.97 -2.96
C ASP A 62 7.54 9.17 -1.67
N LEU A 63 6.48 8.90 -0.90
CA LEU A 63 6.54 8.05 0.30
C LEU A 63 6.75 6.58 -0.08
N PHE A 64 6.08 6.11 -1.13
CA PHE A 64 6.30 4.76 -1.67
C PHE A 64 7.74 4.61 -2.17
N VAL A 65 8.23 5.55 -2.98
CA VAL A 65 9.60 5.55 -3.51
C VAL A 65 10.62 5.64 -2.38
N LYS A 66 10.40 6.51 -1.38
CA LYS A 66 11.26 6.60 -0.19
C LYS A 66 11.37 5.26 0.53
N CYS A 67 10.25 4.58 0.76
CA CYS A 67 10.25 3.28 1.43
C CYS A 67 10.85 2.17 0.57
N GLN A 68 10.64 2.18 -0.75
CA GLN A 68 11.30 1.25 -1.66
C GLN A 68 12.81 1.43 -1.63
N THR A 69 13.29 2.66 -1.77
CA THR A 69 14.72 2.98 -1.70
C THR A 69 15.33 2.53 -0.38
N LYS A 70 14.65 2.80 0.75
CA LYS A 70 15.14 2.41 2.07
C LYS A 70 15.23 0.89 2.26
N MET A 71 14.27 0.13 1.73
CA MET A 71 14.23 -1.33 1.92
C MET A 71 15.04 -2.06 0.86
N PHE A 72 14.85 -1.70 -0.40
CA PHE A 72 15.30 -2.47 -1.56
C PHE A 72 16.47 -1.82 -2.31
N GLY A 73 16.93 -0.64 -1.90
CA GLY A 73 18.08 0.04 -2.50
C GLY A 73 17.75 0.88 -3.74
N GLY A 74 16.48 0.99 -4.11
CA GLY A 74 16.01 1.90 -5.14
C GLY A 74 14.49 1.80 -5.38
N PRO A 75 13.94 2.67 -6.24
CA PRO A 75 12.58 2.52 -6.76
C PRO A 75 12.45 1.22 -7.57
N MET A 76 11.27 0.59 -7.51
CA MET A 76 10.98 -0.62 -8.30
C MET A 76 10.64 -0.27 -9.77
N ASP A 77 11.49 0.52 -10.43
CA ASP A 77 11.30 1.05 -11.79
C ASP A 77 12.18 0.37 -12.85
N ASN A 78 13.02 -0.59 -12.44
CA ASN A 78 13.87 -1.33 -13.35
C ASN A 78 14.11 -2.78 -12.91
N VAL A 79 14.47 -3.62 -13.88
CA VAL A 79 14.79 -5.05 -13.66
C VAL A 79 15.85 -5.26 -12.58
N PRO A 80 17.02 -4.58 -12.58
CA PRO A 80 18.02 -4.76 -11.52
C PRO A 80 17.47 -4.57 -10.09
N VAL A 81 16.71 -3.50 -9.83
CA VAL A 81 16.16 -3.23 -8.50
C VAL A 81 15.09 -4.26 -8.14
N VAL A 82 14.18 -4.59 -9.05
CA VAL A 82 13.13 -5.59 -8.80
C VAL A 82 13.74 -6.97 -8.55
N ALA A 83 14.66 -7.42 -9.41
CA ALA A 83 15.35 -8.69 -9.23
C ALA A 83 16.12 -8.75 -7.89
N GLY A 84 16.82 -7.66 -7.52
CA GLY A 84 17.48 -7.53 -6.22
C GLY A 84 16.53 -7.51 -5.03
N SER A 85 15.32 -6.93 -5.20
CA SER A 85 14.26 -6.96 -4.19
C SER A 85 13.73 -8.37 -3.97
N CYS A 86 13.60 -9.15 -5.05
CA CYS A 86 13.06 -10.51 -5.03
C CYS A 86 13.98 -11.52 -4.33
N THR A 87 15.26 -11.21 -4.14
CA THR A 87 16.17 -12.03 -3.31
C THR A 87 16.03 -11.74 -1.81
N GLN A 88 15.20 -10.75 -1.43
CA GLN A 88 15.07 -10.26 -0.06
C GLN A 88 13.60 -10.22 0.40
N PRO A 89 12.83 -11.33 0.29
CA PRO A 89 11.40 -11.35 0.63
C PRO A 89 11.12 -10.96 2.10
N GLN A 90 12.07 -11.19 3.00
CA GLN A 90 11.99 -10.79 4.41
C GLN A 90 11.88 -9.27 4.62
N LYS A 91 12.16 -8.45 3.59
CA LYS A 91 12.02 -6.99 3.64
C LYS A 91 10.62 -6.48 3.30
N ILE A 92 9.72 -7.33 2.81
CA ILE A 92 8.35 -6.94 2.49
C ILE A 92 7.57 -6.48 3.75
N PRO A 93 7.63 -7.16 4.91
CA PRO A 93 7.01 -6.66 6.13
C PRO A 93 7.58 -5.30 6.58
N THR A 94 8.90 -5.12 6.49
CA THR A 94 9.56 -3.85 6.87
C THR A 94 9.21 -2.71 5.92
N TYR A 95 8.95 -3.01 4.64
CA TYR A 95 8.38 -2.06 3.68
C TYR A 95 6.99 -1.59 4.12
N GLY A 96 6.10 -2.49 4.54
CA GLY A 96 4.77 -2.12 5.07
C GLY A 96 4.83 -1.24 6.32
N ILE A 97 5.77 -1.53 7.23
CA ILE A 97 6.02 -0.70 8.41
C ILE A 97 6.50 0.70 8.01
N CYS A 98 7.40 0.78 7.03
CA CYS A 98 7.87 2.06 6.50
C CYS A 98 6.70 2.89 5.95
N LEU A 99 5.87 2.31 5.08
CA LEU A 99 4.70 3.00 4.51
C LEU A 99 3.78 3.55 5.60
N THR A 100 3.46 2.72 6.60
CA THR A 100 2.60 3.11 7.72
C THR A 100 3.15 4.34 8.46
N ASN A 101 4.47 4.38 8.69
CA ASN A 101 5.10 5.49 9.40
C ASN A 101 5.18 6.76 8.54
N GLU A 102 5.56 6.63 7.26
CA GLU A 102 5.70 7.77 6.35
C GLU A 102 4.35 8.43 6.04
N PHE A 103 3.30 7.64 5.77
CA PHE A 103 1.96 8.18 5.55
C PHE A 103 1.39 8.83 6.80
N ARG A 104 1.60 8.23 7.98
CA ARG A 104 1.19 8.84 9.25
C ARG A 104 1.91 10.17 9.49
N ALA A 105 3.22 10.23 9.26
CA ALA A 105 4.00 11.46 9.46
C ALA A 105 3.60 12.57 8.47
N ALA A 106 3.20 12.21 7.26
CA ALA A 106 2.72 13.14 6.24
C ALA A 106 1.25 13.58 6.41
N GLY A 107 0.51 12.96 7.34
CA GLY A 107 -0.94 13.21 7.49
C GLY A 107 -1.76 12.78 6.28
N LEU A 108 -1.28 11.81 5.49
CA LEU A 108 -1.95 11.31 4.29
C LEU A 108 -2.74 10.04 4.57
N ASP A 109 -3.89 9.88 3.90
CA ASP A 109 -4.69 8.64 3.98
C ASP A 109 -4.01 7.52 3.17
N MET A 110 -3.31 6.64 3.90
CA MET A 110 -2.66 5.49 3.31
C MET A 110 -3.66 4.54 2.65
N ASN A 111 -4.85 4.33 3.22
CA ASN A 111 -5.83 3.39 2.65
C ASN A 111 -6.28 3.83 1.27
N ALA A 112 -6.59 5.12 1.12
CA ALA A 112 -6.96 5.69 -0.16
C ALA A 112 -5.82 5.54 -1.17
N ALA A 113 -4.58 5.81 -0.75
CA ALA A 113 -3.40 5.65 -1.59
C ALA A 113 -3.20 4.20 -2.06
N VAL A 114 -3.17 3.25 -1.13
CA VAL A 114 -2.94 1.84 -1.47
C VAL A 114 -4.11 1.21 -2.23
N LYS A 115 -5.36 1.64 -2.00
CA LYS A 115 -6.51 1.17 -2.78
C LYS A 115 -6.35 1.52 -4.27
N THR A 116 -6.01 2.77 -4.57
CA THR A 116 -5.77 3.23 -5.95
C THR A 116 -4.57 2.53 -6.57
N LEU A 117 -3.47 2.44 -5.82
CA LEU A 117 -2.26 1.74 -6.26
C LEU A 117 -2.53 0.27 -6.61
N ASN A 118 -3.19 -0.46 -5.69
CA ASN A 118 -3.49 -1.89 -5.86
C ASN A 118 -4.34 -2.13 -7.11
N ALA A 119 -5.36 -1.29 -7.36
CA ALA A 119 -6.22 -1.41 -8.53
C ALA A 119 -5.44 -1.28 -9.84
N CYS A 120 -4.43 -0.41 -9.89
CA CYS A 120 -3.56 -0.28 -11.06
C CYS A 120 -2.57 -1.45 -11.15
N GLN A 121 -1.86 -1.78 -10.08
CA GLN A 121 -0.81 -2.80 -10.09
C GLN A 121 -1.37 -4.22 -10.34
N MET A 122 -2.58 -4.51 -9.89
CA MET A 122 -3.26 -5.76 -10.24
C MET A 122 -3.48 -5.89 -11.75
N LYS A 123 -3.86 -4.80 -12.44
CA LYS A 123 -3.99 -4.79 -13.91
C LYS A 123 -2.66 -4.98 -14.60
N ALA A 124 -1.60 -4.30 -14.14
CA ALA A 124 -0.25 -4.44 -14.70
C ALA A 124 0.28 -5.87 -14.57
N LEU A 125 -0.01 -6.54 -13.44
CA LEU A 125 0.38 -7.93 -13.20
C LEU A 125 -0.58 -8.97 -13.79
N ASN A 126 -1.70 -8.54 -14.39
CA ASN A 126 -2.78 -9.41 -14.85
C ASN A 126 -3.27 -10.39 -13.75
N ILE A 127 -3.47 -9.88 -12.53
CA ILE A 127 -4.01 -10.62 -11.38
C ILE A 127 -5.35 -10.02 -10.94
N ARG A 128 -6.21 -10.83 -10.32
CA ARG A 128 -7.54 -10.44 -9.84
C ARG A 128 -7.52 -10.21 -8.33
N SER A 129 -8.52 -9.48 -7.83
CA SER A 129 -8.66 -9.23 -6.39
C SER A 129 -8.86 -10.50 -5.57
N CYS A 130 -9.40 -11.57 -6.18
CA CYS A 130 -9.52 -12.90 -5.54
C CYS A 130 -8.18 -13.65 -5.44
N ASP A 131 -7.13 -13.17 -6.11
CA ASP A 131 -5.79 -13.76 -6.06
C ASP A 131 -4.92 -13.12 -4.95
N LEU A 132 -5.49 -12.16 -4.20
CA LEU A 132 -4.89 -11.47 -3.06
C LEU A 132 -5.19 -12.20 -1.76
#